data_AF-A0A817ZLH3-F1
#
_entry.id   AF-A0A817ZLH3-F1
#
_cell.length_a   1.000
_cell.length_b   1.000
_cell.length_c   1.000
_cell.angle_alpha   90.00
_cell.angle_beta   90.00
_cell.angle_gamma   90.00
#
_symmetry.space_group_name_H-M   'P 1'
#
loop_
_entity.id
_entity.type
_entity.pdbx_description
1 polymer ?
#
loop_
_entity_poly.entity_id
_entity_poly.type
_entity_poly.pdbx_seq_one_letter_code
_entity_poly.pdbx_strand_id
1 'polypeptide(L)'
;MQLVGEETLINAFNKQSIQKYTSDQSIIGHNVFYTLVLIEESNSFALIPPNAAMVNEDEFVFECNGDPWIETNLMNLIELLVSSTIISRIDNIEQLINCYNRVIQSILSLNTYTVDNLEKLRSFASLVRCITALFPAEQ
;
A
#
# COMPACT_ATOMS: atom_id res chain seq x y z
N MET A 1 30.03 9.11 7.13
CA MET A 1 28.65 9.42 7.55
C MET A 1 27.89 8.11 7.54
N GLN A 2 27.83 7.39 8.67
CA GLN A 2 27.01 6.19 8.79
C GLN A 2 25.56 6.66 8.84
N LEU A 3 24.77 6.30 7.83
CA LEU A 3 23.32 6.45 7.87
C LEU A 3 22.84 5.80 9.16
N VAL A 4 22.07 6.55 9.95
CA VAL A 4 21.31 6.03 11.11
C VAL A 4 20.68 4.72 10.64
N GLY A 5 21.04 3.62 11.33
CA GLY A 5 20.94 2.26 10.82
C GLY A 5 19.63 2.01 10.10
N GLU A 6 19.72 1.58 8.85
CA GLU A 6 18.59 1.15 8.01
C GLU A 6 17.68 0.19 8.78
N GLU A 7 18.26 -0.75 9.54
CA GLU A 7 17.52 -1.62 10.47
C GLU A 7 16.75 -0.88 11.55
N THR A 8 17.27 0.21 12.12
CA THR A 8 16.58 1.02 13.13
C THR A 8 15.42 1.77 12.50
N LEU A 9 15.60 2.28 11.28
CA LEU A 9 14.56 2.98 10.54
C LEU A 9 13.47 2.01 10.08
N ILE A 10 13.85 0.87 9.50
CA ILE A 10 12.95 -0.24 9.15
C ILE A 10 12.22 -0.75 10.39
N ASN A 11 12.90 -0.97 11.52
CA ASN A 11 12.23 -1.39 12.76
C ASN A 11 11.28 -0.33 13.31
N ALA A 12 11.63 0.95 13.23
CA ALA A 12 10.74 2.03 13.63
C ALA A 12 9.51 2.13 12.71
N PHE A 13 9.70 1.98 11.40
CA PHE A 13 8.62 1.92 10.42
C PHE A 13 7.74 0.67 10.64
N ASN A 14 8.32 -0.52 10.74
CA ASN A 14 7.60 -1.78 10.98
C ASN A 14 6.78 -1.74 12.28
N LYS A 15 7.33 -1.15 13.35
CA LYS A 15 6.60 -0.94 14.62
C LYS A 15 5.46 0.07 14.52
N GLN A 16 5.53 1.03 13.60
CA GLN A 16 4.45 1.98 13.35
C GLN A 16 3.40 1.45 12.37
N SER A 17 3.78 0.54 11.48
CA SER A 17 2.92 0.06 10.39
C SER A 17 2.11 -1.19 10.73
N ILE A 18 2.56 -2.02 11.68
CA ILE A 18 1.91 -3.28 12.04
C ILE A 18 1.34 -3.15 13.45
N GLN A 19 0.02 -3.22 13.56
CA GLN A 19 -0.63 -3.31 14.87
C GLN A 19 -0.67 -4.77 15.33
N LYS A 20 -0.62 -5.00 16.64
CA LYS A 20 -0.69 -6.33 17.21
C LYS A 20 -2.08 -6.55 17.79
N TYR A 21 -2.67 -7.70 17.48
CA TYR A 21 -3.98 -8.08 17.98
C TYR A 21 -3.86 -9.14 19.06
N THR A 22 -4.57 -8.91 20.16
CA THR A 22 -4.90 -9.88 21.19
C THR A 22 -6.42 -9.98 21.30
N SER A 23 -6.93 -11.18 21.56
CA SER A 23 -8.36 -11.55 21.51
C SER A 23 -9.30 -10.75 22.43
N ASP A 24 -8.76 -9.87 23.27
CA ASP A 24 -9.46 -8.98 24.19
C ASP A 24 -9.62 -7.53 23.67
N GLN A 25 -9.15 -7.22 22.46
CA GLN A 25 -9.14 -5.86 21.92
C GLN A 25 -9.90 -5.76 20.59
N SER A 26 -10.40 -4.56 20.27
CA SER A 26 -10.88 -4.23 18.93
C SER A 26 -9.86 -3.32 18.25
N ILE A 27 -9.45 -3.63 17.02
CA ILE A 27 -8.57 -2.76 16.25
C ILE A 27 -9.38 -1.97 15.24
N ILE A 28 -9.25 -0.64 15.30
CA ILE A 28 -9.85 0.26 14.34
C ILE A 28 -8.79 0.62 13.30
N GLY A 29 -9.06 0.33 12.02
CA GLY A 29 -8.18 0.73 10.94
C GLY A 29 -8.08 2.26 10.85
N HIS A 30 -6.92 2.78 10.47
CA HIS A 30 -6.78 4.22 10.23
C HIS A 30 -7.75 4.69 9.13
N ASN A 31 -8.41 5.84 9.33
CA ASN A 31 -9.52 6.34 8.49
C ASN A 31 -9.23 6.48 6.97
N VAL A 32 -7.97 6.39 6.55
CA VAL A 32 -7.57 6.67 5.16
C VAL A 32 -6.88 5.47 4.50
N PHE A 33 -6.35 4.52 5.26
CA PHE A 33 -5.46 3.48 4.75
C PHE A 33 -5.75 2.10 5.34
N TYR A 34 -5.38 1.07 4.59
CA TYR A 34 -5.38 -0.29 5.10
C TYR A 34 -4.42 -0.41 6.28
N THR A 35 -4.86 -1.11 7.31
CA THR A 35 -4.07 -1.38 8.52
C THR A 35 -3.69 -2.85 8.54
N LEU A 36 -2.38 -3.12 8.52
CA LEU A 36 -1.86 -4.47 8.67
C LEU A 36 -1.78 -4.82 10.16
N VAL A 37 -2.30 -6.00 10.50
CA VAL A 37 -2.37 -6.48 11.86
C VAL A 37 -1.70 -7.84 11.95
N LEU A 38 -0.79 -8.01 12.91
CA LEU A 38 -0.24 -9.30 13.28
C LEU A 38 -1.12 -9.92 14.37
N ILE A 39 -1.67 -11.10 14.09
CA ILE A 39 -2.40 -11.92 15.04
C ILE A 39 -1.37 -12.79 15.77
N GLU A 40 -1.09 -12.49 17.04
CA GLU A 40 0.03 -13.12 17.76
C GLU A 40 -0.19 -14.62 18.01
N GLU A 41 -1.44 -15.04 18.22
CA GLU A 41 -1.79 -16.42 18.57
C GLU A 41 -1.54 -17.40 17.41
N SER A 42 -1.89 -16.99 16.19
CA SER A 42 -1.75 -17.78 14.96
C SER A 42 -0.48 -17.46 14.17
N ASN A 43 0.22 -16.38 14.52
CA ASN A 43 1.29 -15.78 13.72
C ASN A 43 0.86 -15.50 12.26
N SER A 44 -0.41 -15.13 12.07
CA SER A 44 -0.98 -14.76 10.77
C SER A 44 -1.20 -13.25 10.68
N PHE A 45 -1.49 -12.78 9.47
CA PHE A 45 -1.78 -11.37 9.23
C PHE A 45 -3.26 -11.18 8.91
N ALA A 46 -3.81 -10.07 9.41
CA ALA A 46 -5.10 -9.54 9.00
C ALA A 46 -4.91 -8.16 8.37
N LEU A 47 -5.74 -7.85 7.37
CA LEU A 47 -5.71 -6.59 6.66
C LEU A 47 -7.05 -5.88 6.80
N ILE A 48 -7.07 -4.84 7.64
CA ILE A 48 -8.28 -4.09 7.93
C ILE A 48 -8.43 -2.98 6.88
N PRO A 49 -9.56 -2.93 6.13
CA PRO A 49 -9.84 -1.83 5.21
C PRO A 49 -9.96 -0.47 5.92
N PRO A 50 -9.79 0.65 5.17
CA PRO A 50 -10.09 1.97 5.69
C PRO A 50 -11.52 2.05 6.24
N ASN A 51 -11.70 2.68 7.40
CA ASN A 51 -12.99 2.84 8.07
C ASN A 51 -13.68 1.53 8.51
N ALA A 52 -12.96 0.39 8.49
CA ALA A 52 -13.42 -0.85 9.09
C ALA A 52 -12.82 -1.03 10.50
N ALA A 53 -13.52 -1.80 11.32
CA ALA A 53 -13.03 -2.24 12.62
C ALA A 53 -13.00 -3.77 12.62
N MET A 54 -11.90 -4.33 13.07
CA MET A 54 -11.76 -5.76 13.25
C MET A 54 -12.23 -6.14 14.65
N VAL A 55 -13.27 -6.99 14.67
CA VAL A 55 -13.83 -7.61 15.88
C VAL A 55 -13.67 -9.14 15.83
N ASN A 56 -13.57 -9.70 14.63
CA ASN A 56 -13.25 -11.10 14.39
C ASN A 56 -12.06 -11.20 13.43
N GLU A 57 -11.04 -11.95 13.80
CA GLU A 57 -9.82 -12.15 13.02
C GLU A 57 -10.04 -12.93 11.72
N ASP A 58 -11.00 -13.85 11.71
CA ASP A 58 -11.33 -14.68 10.54
C ASP A 58 -11.93 -13.86 9.38
N GLU A 59 -12.47 -12.67 9.66
CA GLU A 59 -13.11 -11.83 8.65
C GLU A 59 -12.08 -11.12 7.75
N PHE A 60 -10.90 -10.82 8.30
CA PHE A 60 -9.91 -9.96 7.65
C PHE A 60 -8.60 -10.68 7.34
N VAL A 61 -8.61 -12.02 7.30
CA VAL A 61 -7.43 -12.84 6.99
C VAL A 61 -6.77 -12.32 5.72
N PHE A 62 -5.48 -11.99 5.84
CA PHE A 62 -4.71 -11.47 4.73
C PHE A 62 -3.83 -12.57 4.14
N GLU A 63 -4.36 -13.25 3.14
CA GLU A 63 -3.63 -14.25 2.38
C GLU A 63 -2.80 -13.56 1.29
N CYS A 64 -1.48 -13.49 1.45
CA CYS A 64 -0.56 -13.05 0.41
C CYS A 64 0.64 -13.99 0.27
N ASN A 65 1.06 -14.19 -0.98
CA ASN A 65 2.26 -15.01 -1.29
C ASN A 65 3.57 -14.24 -1.09
N GLY A 66 3.49 -12.90 -1.07
CA GLY A 66 4.61 -12.00 -0.84
C GLY A 66 4.73 -11.57 0.64
N ASP A 67 5.52 -10.53 0.88
CA ASP A 67 5.69 -9.91 2.20
C ASP A 67 4.47 -9.04 2.52
N PRO A 68 3.69 -9.35 3.57
CA PRO A 68 2.45 -8.63 3.89
C PRO A 68 2.64 -7.13 4.11
N TRP A 69 3.78 -6.72 4.65
CA TRP A 69 4.09 -5.32 4.92
C TRP A 69 4.37 -4.59 3.60
N ILE A 70 5.17 -5.17 2.70
CA ILE A 70 5.43 -4.59 1.39
C ILE A 70 4.12 -4.48 0.59
N GLU A 71 3.32 -5.55 0.53
CA GLU A 71 2.04 -5.53 -0.20
C GLU A 71 1.08 -4.47 0.34
N THR A 72 0.95 -4.37 1.66
CA THR A 72 0.07 -3.36 2.29
C THR A 72 0.52 -1.93 2.01
N ASN A 73 1.83 -1.67 2.05
CA ASN A 73 2.37 -0.34 1.73
C ASN A 73 2.11 0.03 0.27
N LEU A 74 2.25 -0.93 -0.65
CA LEU A 74 1.91 -0.73 -2.06
C LEU A 74 0.41 -0.46 -2.25
N MET A 75 -0.48 -1.18 -1.54
CA MET A 75 -1.92 -0.89 -1.56
C MET A 75 -2.20 0.54 -1.09
N ASN A 76 -1.62 0.93 0.03
CA ASN A 76 -1.82 2.26 0.61
C ASN A 76 -1.25 3.38 -0.28
N LEU A 77 -0.12 3.14 -0.94
CA LEU A 77 0.42 4.07 -1.93
C LEU A 77 -0.53 4.24 -3.11
N ILE A 78 -1.09 3.15 -3.64
CA ILE A 78 -2.06 3.19 -4.73
C ILE A 78 -3.31 3.96 -4.30
N GLU A 79 -3.88 3.66 -3.12
CA GLU A 79 -5.04 4.39 -2.56
C GLU A 79 -4.76 5.89 -2.42
N LEU A 80 -3.58 6.26 -1.93
CA LEU A 80 -3.19 7.66 -1.82
C LEU A 80 -3.12 8.32 -3.21
N LEU A 81 -2.48 7.67 -4.18
CA LEU A 81 -2.29 8.20 -5.53
C LEU A 81 -3.62 8.42 -6.25
N VAL A 82 -4.62 7.55 -6.05
CA VAL A 82 -5.95 7.68 -6.65
C VAL A 82 -6.94 8.47 -5.77
N SER A 83 -6.52 8.92 -4.59
CA SER A 83 -7.38 9.68 -3.69
C SER A 83 -7.76 11.04 -4.29
N SER A 84 -8.98 11.49 -4.00
CA SER A 84 -9.45 12.82 -4.41
C SER A 84 -8.54 13.94 -3.89
N THR A 85 -7.90 13.74 -2.74
CA THR A 85 -6.99 14.73 -2.14
C THR A 85 -5.72 14.94 -2.96
N ILE A 86 -5.16 13.85 -3.51
CA ILE A 86 -3.99 13.96 -4.40
C ILE A 86 -4.43 14.47 -5.77
N ILE A 87 -5.49 13.89 -6.33
CA ILE A 87 -6.02 14.29 -7.64
C ILE A 87 -6.39 15.78 -7.68
N SER A 88 -7.00 16.33 -6.61
CA SER A 88 -7.38 17.74 -6.55
C SER A 88 -6.21 18.71 -6.43
N ARG A 89 -5.01 18.22 -6.08
CA ARG A 89 -3.79 19.04 -5.95
C ARG A 89 -2.94 19.01 -7.22
N ILE A 90 -3.37 18.28 -8.23
CA ILE A 90 -2.67 18.15 -9.49
C ILE A 90 -3.22 19.20 -10.43
N ASP A 91 -2.39 20.20 -10.73
CA ASP A 91 -2.73 21.27 -11.65
C ASP A 91 -2.38 20.91 -13.11
N ASN A 92 -1.59 19.85 -13.32
CA ASN A 92 -1.13 19.41 -14.63
C ASN A 92 -1.27 17.89 -14.81
N ILE A 93 -2.05 17.48 -15.81
CA ILE A 93 -2.29 16.07 -16.15
C ILE A 93 -1.03 15.33 -16.60
N GLU A 94 -0.08 16.00 -17.26
CA GLU A 94 1.20 15.38 -17.66
C GLU A 94 2.06 15.07 -16.43
N GLN A 95 2.05 15.95 -15.43
CA GLN A 95 2.75 15.72 -14.16
C GLN A 95 2.18 14.49 -13.46
N LEU A 96 0.85 14.32 -13.51
CA LEU A 96 0.19 13.13 -12.99
C LEU A 96 0.63 11.85 -13.69
N ILE A 97 0.56 11.84 -15.02
CA ILE A 97 0.98 10.69 -15.84
C ILE A 97 2.44 10.34 -15.56
N ASN A 98 3.32 11.34 -15.48
CA ASN A 98 4.73 11.14 -15.18
C ASN A 98 4.96 10.56 -13.76
N CYS A 99 4.26 11.09 -12.75
CA CYS A 99 4.33 10.55 -11.39
C CYS A 99 3.86 9.10 -11.34
N TYR A 100 2.70 8.82 -11.92
CA TYR A 100 2.13 7.48 -11.96
C TYR A 100 3.01 6.48 -12.71
N ASN A 101 3.55 6.85 -13.88
CA ASN A 101 4.48 6.02 -14.63
C ASN A 101 5.76 5.75 -13.84
N ARG A 102 6.32 6.77 -13.17
CA ARG A 102 7.51 6.58 -12.31
C ARG A 102 7.24 5.58 -11.20
N VAL A 103 6.09 5.68 -10.52
CA VAL A 103 5.72 4.74 -9.45
C VAL A 103 5.63 3.31 -10.00
N ILE A 104 4.94 3.10 -11.12
CA ILE A 104 4.84 1.76 -11.75
C ILE A 104 6.22 1.23 -12.12
N GLN A 105 7.05 2.02 -12.79
CA GLN A 105 8.39 1.60 -13.21
C GLN A 105 9.27 1.27 -12.00
N SER A 106 9.21 2.08 -10.93
CA SER A 106 9.92 1.80 -9.69
C SER A 106 9.48 0.48 -9.06
N ILE A 107 8.17 0.21 -8.98
CA ILE A 107 7.63 -1.04 -8.44
C ILE A 107 8.08 -2.24 -9.29
N LEU A 108 8.01 -2.14 -10.61
CA LEU A 108 8.44 -3.21 -11.53
C LEU A 108 9.96 -3.44 -11.53
N SER A 109 10.73 -2.46 -11.06
CA SER A 109 12.20 -2.55 -10.95
C SER A 109 12.71 -3.15 -9.63
N LEU A 110 11.81 -3.57 -8.74
CA LEU A 110 12.16 -4.21 -7.47
C LEU A 110 12.75 -5.62 -7.75
N ASN A 111 14.07 -5.68 -7.96
CA ASN A 111 14.78 -6.91 -8.33
C ASN A 111 14.76 -8.00 -7.24
N THR A 112 14.52 -7.62 -5.99
CA THR A 112 14.56 -8.53 -4.82
C THR A 112 13.18 -8.92 -4.31
N TYR A 113 12.12 -8.35 -4.87
CA TYR A 113 10.75 -8.58 -4.41
C TYR A 113 9.79 -8.68 -5.59
N THR A 114 9.23 -9.87 -5.79
CA THR A 114 8.16 -10.07 -6.77
C THR A 114 6.83 -9.71 -6.13
N VAL A 115 6.14 -8.72 -6.69
CA VAL A 115 4.78 -8.36 -6.28
C VAL A 115 3.82 -9.43 -6.79
N ASP A 116 3.36 -10.30 -5.90
CA ASP A 116 2.57 -11.48 -6.28
C ASP A 116 1.08 -11.32 -5.99
N ASN A 117 0.69 -10.39 -5.10
CA ASN A 117 -0.68 -10.32 -4.59
C ASN A 117 -1.35 -8.94 -4.66
N LEU A 118 -1.29 -8.26 -5.81
CA LEU A 118 -1.93 -6.94 -5.99
C LEU A 118 -2.76 -6.82 -7.26
N GLU A 119 -4.04 -7.19 -7.17
CA GLU A 119 -5.04 -6.80 -8.16
C GLU A 119 -5.12 -5.27 -8.32
N LYS A 120 -4.98 -4.53 -7.21
CA LYS A 120 -4.95 -3.05 -7.22
C LYS A 120 -3.81 -2.49 -8.06
N LEU A 121 -2.63 -3.12 -8.07
CA LEU A 121 -1.51 -2.68 -8.91
C LEU A 121 -1.84 -2.86 -10.40
N ARG A 122 -2.51 -3.96 -10.77
CA ARG A 122 -2.99 -4.17 -12.15
C ARG A 122 -4.05 -3.15 -12.55
N SER A 123 -4.98 -2.85 -11.64
CA SER A 123 -6.00 -1.81 -11.85
C SER A 123 -5.37 -0.42 -11.98
N PHE A 124 -4.38 -0.11 -11.13
CA PHE A 124 -3.62 1.13 -11.20
C PHE A 124 -2.85 1.23 -12.53
N ALA A 125 -2.10 0.21 -12.93
CA ALA A 125 -1.41 0.19 -14.22
C ALA A 125 -2.37 0.36 -15.40
N SER A 126 -3.55 -0.25 -15.33
CA SER A 126 -4.60 -0.07 -16.33
C SER A 126 -5.12 1.38 -16.36
N LEU A 127 -5.35 2.00 -15.21
CA LEU A 127 -5.73 3.41 -15.09
C LEU A 127 -4.68 4.32 -15.72
N VAL A 128 -3.39 4.13 -15.39
CA VAL A 128 -2.29 4.92 -15.97
C VAL A 128 -2.25 4.80 -17.48
N ARG A 129 -2.42 3.58 -18.01
CA ARG A 129 -2.49 3.35 -19.45
C ARG A 129 -3.68 4.07 -20.09
N CYS A 130 -4.85 4.04 -19.46
CA CYS A 130 -6.05 4.74 -19.94
C CYS A 130 -5.85 6.26 -19.97
N ILE A 131 -5.33 6.86 -18.88
CA ILE A 131 -5.08 8.30 -18.81
C ILE A 131 -4.04 8.70 -19.86
N THR A 132 -2.96 7.93 -20.01
CA THR A 132 -1.92 8.19 -21.03
C THR A 132 -2.47 8.12 -22.45
N ALA A 133 -3.40 7.19 -22.73
CA ALA A 133 -4.04 7.09 -24.04
C ALA A 133 -5.00 8.25 -24.33
N LEU A 134 -5.66 8.80 -23.30
CA LEU A 134 -6.56 9.95 -23.43
C LEU A 134 -5.80 11.28 -23.58
N PHE A 135 -4.61 11.38 -22.97
CA PHE A 135 -3.75 12.55 -23.01
C PHE A 135 -2.35 12.15 -23.49
N PRO A 136 -2.19 11.83 -24.78
CA PRO A 136 -0.87 11.55 -25.34
C PRO A 136 0.00 12.79 -25.20
N ALA A 137 1.27 12.61 -24.85
CA ALA A 137 2.23 13.70 -24.82
C ALA A 137 2.26 14.39 -26.20
N GLU A 138 2.09 15.72 -26.22
CA GLU A 138 2.26 16.50 -27.44
C GLU A 138 3.68 16.26 -27.98
N GLN A 139 3.79 15.79 -29.23
CA GLN A 139 5.07 15.49 -29.91
C GLN A 139 5.83 16.76 -30.28
#